data_AF-A0A939H7C6-F1
#
_entry.id   AF-A0A939H7C6-F1
#
_cell.length_a   1.000
_cell.length_b   1.000
_cell.length_c   1.000
_cell.angle_alpha   90.00
_cell.angle_beta   90.00
_cell.angle_gamma   90.00
#
_symmetry.space_group_name_H-M   'P 1'
#
loop_
_entity.id
_entity.type
_entity.pdbx_description
1 polymer ?
#
loop_
_entity_poly.entity_id
_entity_poly.type
_entity_poly.pdbx_seq_one_letter_code
_entity_poly.pdbx_strand_id
1 'polypeptide(L)'
;MSLGDVASVATLLLFITYIAGRVWRVKIVLDSKFDVLEVKDFSEDIPALITEEDNYIDLGGPHLIKLSSPIKIRQVTFHKIDYSIDDSGDMQSKLNFGSSHIKIEPHECLYIGIELSETLPLHQIRIEYIDFSIATFGISENRRNGSIEKENYEVKSTIKTYLYYLVI
;
A
#
# COMPACT_ATOMS: atom_id res chain seq x y z
N MET A 1 27.15 -18.61 -42.64
CA MET A 1 26.52 -18.69 -41.31
C MET A 1 26.52 -20.15 -40.92
N SER A 2 27.29 -20.52 -39.90
CA SER A 2 27.42 -21.90 -39.45
C SER A 2 26.13 -22.33 -38.72
N LEU A 3 25.91 -23.63 -38.59
CA LEU A 3 24.78 -24.16 -37.81
C LEU A 3 24.84 -23.66 -36.34
N GLY A 4 26.05 -23.46 -35.81
CA GLY A 4 26.29 -22.91 -34.48
C GLY A 4 25.87 -21.45 -34.33
N ASP A 5 26.05 -20.62 -35.38
CA ASP A 5 25.61 -19.22 -35.36
C ASP A 5 24.09 -19.12 -35.28
N VAL A 6 23.39 -19.97 -36.05
CA VAL A 6 21.92 -20.02 -36.05
C VAL A 6 21.39 -20.52 -34.70
N ALA A 7 22.01 -21.55 -34.14
CA ALA A 7 21.64 -22.07 -32.82
C ALA A 7 21.88 -21.03 -31.71
N SER A 8 23.01 -20.33 -31.73
CA SER A 8 23.34 -19.27 -30.77
C SER A 8 22.30 -18.13 -30.81
N VAL A 9 21.97 -17.63 -32.00
CA VAL A 9 20.95 -16.60 -32.18
C VAL A 9 19.57 -17.08 -31.70
N ALA A 10 19.20 -18.32 -32.01
CA ALA A 10 17.93 -18.90 -31.55
C ALA A 10 17.88 -19.01 -30.01
N THR A 11 18.96 -19.47 -29.36
CA THR A 11 19.03 -19.55 -27.90
C THR A 11 18.97 -18.17 -27.24
N LEU A 12 19.61 -17.16 -27.84
CA LEU A 12 19.56 -15.79 -27.33
C LEU A 12 18.14 -15.19 -27.44
N LEU A 13 17.45 -15.41 -28.56
CA LEU A 13 16.07 -14.98 -28.73
C LEU A 13 15.12 -15.66 -27.75
N LEU A 14 15.28 -16.97 -27.53
CA LEU A 14 14.50 -17.72 -26.53
C LEU A 14 14.74 -17.18 -25.12
N PHE A 15 15.99 -16.86 -24.78
CA PHE A 15 16.33 -16.28 -23.49
C PHE A 15 15.69 -14.90 -23.27
N ILE A 16 15.77 -14.01 -24.27
CA ILE A 16 15.16 -12.67 -24.21
C ILE A 16 13.63 -12.77 -24.09
N THR A 17 13.00 -13.62 -24.92
CA THR A 17 11.54 -13.81 -24.87
C THR A 17 11.08 -14.43 -23.56
N TYR A 18 11.84 -15.36 -22.99
CA TYR A 18 11.58 -15.91 -21.66
C TYR A 18 11.63 -14.83 -20.57
N ILE A 19 12.66 -13.98 -20.55
CA ILE A 19 12.77 -12.88 -19.58
C ILE A 19 11.62 -11.90 -19.75
N ALA A 20 11.33 -11.49 -20.99
CA ALA A 20 10.24 -10.57 -21.28
C ALA A 20 8.88 -11.13 -20.81
N GLY A 21 8.62 -12.42 -21.08
CA GLY A 21 7.42 -13.11 -20.61
C GLY A 21 7.34 -13.19 -19.08
N ARG A 22 8.46 -13.46 -18.39
CA ARG A 22 8.51 -13.43 -16.93
C ARG A 22 8.20 -12.04 -16.39
N VAL A 23 8.85 -11.00 -16.89
CA VAL A 23 8.59 -9.59 -16.47
C VAL A 23 7.14 -9.20 -16.70
N TRP A 24 6.56 -9.56 -17.85
CA TRP A 24 5.16 -9.30 -18.16
C TRP A 24 4.21 -9.98 -17.16
N ARG A 25 4.49 -11.24 -16.81
CA ARG A 25 3.71 -11.98 -15.79
C ARG A 25 3.78 -11.30 -14.42
N VAL A 26 4.96 -10.81 -14.01
CA VAL A 26 5.11 -10.07 -12.75
C VAL A 26 4.20 -8.85 -12.72
N LYS A 27 4.19 -8.07 -13.82
CA LYS A 27 3.33 -6.90 -13.93
C LYS A 27 1.84 -7.23 -13.78
N ILE A 28 1.34 -8.25 -14.47
CA ILE A 28 -0.06 -8.69 -14.35
C ILE A 28 -0.41 -9.11 -12.91
N VAL A 29 0.49 -9.86 -12.26
CA VAL A 29 0.29 -10.31 -10.88
C VAL A 29 0.24 -9.13 -9.92
N LEU A 30 1.05 -8.09 -10.15
CA LEU A 30 1.02 -6.88 -9.34
C LEU A 30 -0.29 -6.12 -9.55
N ASP A 31 -0.68 -5.83 -10.79
CA ASP A 31 -1.88 -5.02 -11.08
C ASP A 31 -3.18 -5.64 -10.50
N SER A 32 -3.23 -6.97 -10.35
CA SER A 32 -4.41 -7.68 -9.80
C SER A 32 -4.47 -7.81 -8.28
N LYS A 33 -3.39 -7.51 -7.55
CA LYS A 33 -3.27 -7.83 -6.11
C LYS A 33 -3.73 -6.73 -5.16
N PHE A 34 -3.78 -5.49 -5.62
CA PHE A 34 -3.82 -4.32 -4.73
C PHE A 34 -5.22 -3.76 -4.47
N ASP A 35 -6.27 -4.44 -4.90
CA ASP A 35 -7.65 -3.94 -4.77
C ASP A 35 -8.34 -4.33 -3.44
N VAL A 36 -7.72 -5.15 -2.61
CA VAL A 36 -8.40 -5.85 -1.49
C VAL A 36 -8.22 -5.17 -0.13
N LEU A 37 -7.87 -3.88 -0.12
CA LEU A 37 -7.71 -3.15 1.12
C LEU A 37 -9.06 -2.66 1.61
N GLU A 38 -9.69 -3.45 2.49
CA GLU A 38 -10.94 -3.10 3.15
C GLU A 38 -10.63 -2.07 4.25
N VAL A 39 -11.13 -0.85 4.06
CA VAL A 39 -11.21 0.17 5.11
C VAL A 39 -12.68 0.29 5.49
N LYS A 40 -13.01 -0.05 6.73
CA LYS A 40 -14.36 0.05 7.27
C LYS A 40 -14.35 0.97 8.48
N ASP A 41 -15.34 1.85 8.55
CA ASP A 41 -15.61 2.69 9.70
C ASP A 41 -16.26 1.83 10.79
N PHE A 42 -15.67 1.82 11.97
CA PHE A 42 -16.24 1.25 13.18
C PHE A 42 -16.68 2.42 14.07
N SER A 43 -17.78 3.08 13.69
CA SER A 43 -18.35 4.20 14.45
C SER A 43 -19.33 3.78 15.55
N GLU A 44 -19.57 2.47 15.72
CA GLU A 44 -20.32 1.93 16.85
C GLU A 44 -19.35 1.39 17.90
N ASP A 45 -19.28 2.08 19.05
CA ASP A 45 -18.59 1.73 20.29
C ASP A 45 -17.28 0.96 20.09
N ILE A 46 -16.12 1.64 20.14
CA ILE A 46 -14.80 0.99 20.23
C ILE A 46 -14.92 -0.08 21.32
N PRO A 47 -14.98 -1.38 21.00
CA PRO A 47 -15.12 -2.38 22.02
C PRO A 47 -13.85 -2.26 22.86
N ALA A 48 -13.99 -2.11 24.17
CA ALA A 48 -12.86 -2.10 25.10
C ALA A 48 -11.93 -3.32 24.90
N LEU A 49 -12.44 -4.38 24.25
CA LEU A 49 -11.70 -5.54 23.77
C LEU A 49 -10.60 -5.26 22.73
N ILE A 50 -10.77 -4.28 21.82
CA ILE A 50 -9.80 -4.03 20.73
C ILE A 50 -8.56 -3.29 21.24
N THR A 51 -8.73 -2.42 22.23
CA THR A 51 -7.63 -1.69 22.89
C THR A 51 -6.68 -2.60 23.68
N GLU A 52 -7.05 -3.85 23.96
CA GLU A 52 -6.21 -4.84 24.63
C GLU A 52 -5.51 -5.82 23.67
N GLU A 53 -5.79 -5.76 22.36
CA GLU A 53 -5.10 -6.57 21.34
C GLU A 53 -3.81 -5.88 20.85
N ASP A 54 -2.75 -6.66 20.58
CA ASP A 54 -1.44 -6.17 20.10
C ASP A 54 -1.50 -5.45 18.72
N ASN A 55 -2.67 -5.46 18.05
CA ASN A 55 -2.89 -4.96 16.70
C ASN A 55 -3.71 -3.65 16.67
N TYR A 56 -3.57 -2.81 17.70
CA TYR A 56 -4.18 -1.48 17.76
C TYR A 56 -3.13 -0.36 17.70
N ILE A 57 -3.42 0.70 16.94
CA ILE A 57 -2.59 1.90 16.86
C ILE A 57 -3.47 3.12 17.03
N ASP A 58 -3.14 3.95 18.02
CA ASP A 58 -3.79 5.25 18.20
C ASP A 58 -2.96 6.36 17.52
N LEU A 59 -3.58 7.04 16.55
CA LEU A 59 -3.05 8.25 15.89
C LEU A 59 -3.73 9.54 16.40
N GLY A 60 -4.61 9.43 17.39
CA GLY A 60 -5.21 10.57 18.10
C GLY A 60 -6.49 11.11 17.48
N GLY A 61 -7.40 10.24 17.02
CA GLY A 61 -8.69 10.67 16.47
C GLY A 61 -9.87 9.75 16.77
N PRO A 62 -11.10 10.23 16.52
CA PRO A 62 -12.32 9.59 16.98
C PRO A 62 -12.79 8.43 16.08
N HIS A 63 -12.25 8.28 14.87
CA HIS A 63 -12.66 7.25 13.93
C HIS A 63 -11.80 6.00 14.10
N LEU A 64 -12.43 4.83 14.09
CA LEU A 64 -11.73 3.55 14.09
C LEU A 64 -11.76 2.97 12.69
N ILE A 65 -10.60 2.87 12.06
CA ILE A 65 -10.46 2.21 10.77
C ILE A 65 -9.89 0.82 10.93
N LYS A 66 -10.46 -0.12 10.18
CA LYS A 66 -9.93 -1.48 10.06
C LYS A 66 -9.07 -1.59 8.81
N LEU A 67 -7.90 -2.21 8.92
CA LEU A 67 -7.01 -2.54 7.82
C LEU A 67 -6.80 -4.06 7.78
N SER A 68 -7.11 -4.69 6.66
CA SER A 68 -6.76 -6.10 6.43
C SER A 68 -6.33 -6.33 4.98
N SER A 69 -5.53 -7.36 4.77
CA SER A 69 -5.06 -7.75 3.44
C SER A 69 -4.99 -9.28 3.31
N PRO A 70 -5.34 -9.85 2.15
CA PRO A 70 -5.11 -11.27 1.86
C PRO A 70 -3.63 -11.61 1.68
N ILE A 71 -2.76 -10.61 1.60
CA ILE A 71 -1.32 -10.77 1.41
C ILE A 71 -0.62 -10.33 2.69
N LYS A 72 0.42 -11.07 3.07
CA LYS A 72 1.26 -10.71 4.20
C LYS A 72 1.86 -9.31 4.01
N ILE A 73 1.60 -8.45 4.98
CA ILE A 73 2.20 -7.12 5.05
C ILE A 73 3.46 -7.22 5.88
N ARG A 74 4.56 -6.69 5.35
CA ARG A 74 5.84 -6.61 6.04
C ARG A 74 5.85 -5.45 7.02
N GLN A 75 5.33 -4.30 6.60
CA GLN A 75 5.31 -3.09 7.42
C GLN A 75 4.19 -2.16 6.98
N VAL A 76 3.54 -1.50 7.94
CA VAL A 76 2.66 -0.35 7.71
C VAL A 76 3.30 0.86 8.37
N THR A 77 3.33 1.98 7.65
CA THR A 77 3.86 3.26 8.13
C THR A 77 2.81 4.33 7.96
N PHE A 78 2.59 5.12 9.01
CA PHE A 78 1.62 6.19 9.07
C PHE A 78 2.35 7.53 9.05
N HIS A 79 1.90 8.41 8.18
CA HIS A 79 2.40 9.77 8.09
C HIS A 79 1.27 10.75 8.33
N LYS A 80 1.52 11.78 9.13
CA LYS A 80 0.64 12.94 9.25
C LYS A 80 0.96 13.92 8.13
N ILE A 81 -0.07 14.45 7.47
CA ILE A 81 0.05 15.43 6.41
C ILE A 81 -0.23 16.81 7.00
N ASP A 82 0.79 17.66 7.02
CA ASP A 82 0.62 19.07 7.34
C ASP A 82 0.46 19.86 6.05
N TYR A 83 -0.60 20.66 5.98
CA TYR A 83 -0.85 21.55 4.86
C TYR A 83 -0.45 22.98 5.23
N SER A 84 0.31 23.64 4.37
CA SER A 84 0.66 25.05 4.50
C SER A 84 0.48 25.76 3.17
N ILE A 85 0.05 27.01 3.20
CA ILE A 85 0.00 27.86 2.01
C ILE A 85 1.33 28.62 1.95
N ASP A 86 2.02 28.57 0.82
CA ASP A 86 3.24 29.35 0.62
C ASP A 86 2.96 30.82 0.26
N ASP A 87 4.02 31.62 0.19
CA ASP A 87 3.91 33.06 -0.14
C ASP A 87 3.34 33.33 -1.54
N SER A 88 3.31 32.33 -2.42
CA SER A 88 2.74 32.40 -3.78
C SER A 88 1.25 32.03 -3.80
N GLY A 89 0.70 31.57 -2.67
CA GLY A 89 -0.67 31.09 -2.55
C GLY A 89 -0.85 29.62 -2.92
N ASP A 90 0.24 28.89 -3.21
CA ASP A 90 0.19 27.46 -3.54
C ASP A 90 0.15 26.61 -2.28
N MET A 91 -0.64 25.54 -2.31
CA MET A 91 -0.77 24.60 -1.20
C MET A 91 0.38 23.59 -1.21
N GLN A 92 1.20 23.64 -0.17
CA GLN A 92 2.27 22.68 0.10
C GLN A 92 1.78 21.63 1.10
N SER A 93 2.21 20.38 0.89
CA SER A 93 1.98 19.30 1.85
C SER A 93 3.32 18.77 2.36
N LYS A 94 3.43 18.60 3.67
CA LYS A 94 4.60 18.02 4.33
C LYS A 94 4.20 16.74 5.04
N LEU A 95 4.91 15.66 4.75
CA LEU A 95 4.73 14.37 5.40
C LEU A 95 5.62 14.30 6.64
N ASN A 96 5.00 14.18 7.81
CA ASN A 96 5.69 13.89 9.05
C ASN A 96 5.47 12.43 9.44
N PHE A 97 6.51 11.76 9.91
CA PHE A 97 6.38 10.39 10.42
C PHE A 97 5.52 10.40 11.69
N GLY A 98 4.48 9.57 11.71
CA GLY A 98 3.64 9.34 12.89
C GLY A 98 4.08 8.08 13.63
N SER A 99 3.78 6.92 13.05
CA SER A 99 4.06 5.62 13.66
C SER A 99 4.28 4.54 12.59
N SER A 100 4.71 3.35 13.03
CA SER A 100 4.79 2.18 12.16
C SER A 100 4.44 0.92 12.90
N HIS A 101 3.85 -0.03 12.19
CA HIS A 101 3.57 -1.37 12.68
C HIS A 101 4.24 -2.40 11.79
N ILE A 102 4.79 -3.43 12.43
CA ILE A 102 5.62 -4.42 11.75
C ILE A 102 4.82 -5.70 11.67
N LYS A 103 4.76 -6.26 10.46
CA LYS A 103 4.30 -7.61 10.17
C LYS A 103 2.83 -7.87 10.55
N ILE A 104 1.98 -7.88 9.52
CA ILE A 104 0.57 -8.32 9.63
C ILE A 104 0.43 -9.59 8.78
N GLU A 105 -0.02 -10.68 9.39
CA GLU A 105 -0.26 -11.94 8.68
C GLU A 105 -1.47 -11.82 7.74
N PRO A 106 -1.57 -12.68 6.70
CA PRO A 106 -2.73 -12.68 5.81
C PRO A 106 -4.06 -12.77 6.58
N HIS A 107 -5.01 -11.90 6.24
CA HIS A 107 -6.34 -11.77 6.87
C HIS A 107 -6.35 -11.34 8.33
N GLU A 108 -5.18 -11.07 8.91
CA GLU A 108 -5.09 -10.40 10.20
C GLU A 108 -5.56 -8.95 10.04
N CYS A 109 -6.09 -8.40 11.14
CA CYS A 109 -6.72 -7.10 11.15
C CYS A 109 -5.89 -6.17 12.01
N LEU A 110 -5.50 -5.02 11.45
CA LEU A 110 -4.93 -3.91 12.19
C LEU A 110 -6.01 -2.85 12.38
N TYR A 111 -6.22 -2.44 13.63
CA TYR A 111 -7.17 -1.41 14.01
C TYR A 111 -6.44 -0.10 14.27
N ILE A 112 -6.91 0.99 13.69
CA ILE A 112 -6.23 2.29 13.77
C ILE A 112 -7.24 3.36 14.19
N GLY A 113 -6.99 4.02 15.32
CA GLY A 113 -7.71 5.22 15.73
C GLY A 113 -7.15 6.44 14.99
N ILE A 114 -7.96 7.16 14.23
CA ILE A 114 -7.49 8.23 13.33
C ILE A 114 -8.48 9.38 13.24
N GLU A 115 -7.96 10.56 12.92
CA GLU A 115 -8.77 11.73 12.56
C GLU A 115 -8.96 11.74 11.05
N LEU A 116 -10.22 11.72 10.62
CA LEU A 116 -10.62 11.84 9.22
C LEU A 116 -11.00 13.27 8.92
N SER A 117 -10.72 13.68 7.69
CA SER A 117 -11.08 15.00 7.16
C SER A 117 -11.92 14.80 5.90
N GLU A 118 -12.90 15.67 5.76
CA GLU A 118 -13.88 15.65 4.67
C GLU A 118 -13.33 16.19 3.33
N THR A 119 -12.21 16.92 3.37
CA THR A 119 -11.75 17.71 2.21
C THR A 119 -10.38 17.26 1.70
N LEU A 120 -9.43 17.07 2.62
CA LEU A 120 -8.07 16.65 2.30
C LEU A 120 -7.61 15.61 3.33
N PRO A 121 -6.92 14.55 2.92
CA PRO A 121 -6.48 13.51 3.84
C PRO A 121 -5.48 14.08 4.85
N LEU A 122 -5.75 13.92 6.14
CA LEU A 122 -4.81 14.33 7.21
C LEU A 122 -3.72 13.29 7.44
N HIS A 123 -3.92 12.08 6.92
CA HIS A 123 -3.06 10.94 7.15
C HIS A 123 -2.80 10.21 5.83
N GLN A 124 -1.53 9.84 5.62
CA GLN A 124 -1.10 8.99 4.54
C GLN A 124 -0.59 7.67 5.11
N ILE A 125 -1.12 6.57 4.59
CA ILE A 125 -0.69 5.21 4.93
C ILE A 125 0.21 4.69 3.83
N ARG A 126 1.35 4.13 4.23
CA ARG A 126 2.29 3.43 3.38
C ARG A 126 2.42 1.98 3.82
N ILE A 127 2.13 1.05 2.93
CA ILE A 127 2.16 -0.39 3.19
C ILE A 127 3.27 -1.01 2.35
N GLU A 128 4.22 -1.68 2.99
CA GLU A 128 5.21 -2.53 2.35
C GLU A 128 4.77 -3.99 2.49
N TYR A 129 4.57 -4.66 1.36
CA TYR A 129 4.20 -6.07 1.32
C TYR A 129 5.42 -6.99 1.39
N ILE A 130 5.19 -8.29 1.57
CA ILE A 130 6.26 -9.29 1.63
C ILE A 130 7.11 -9.36 0.35
N ASP A 131 6.53 -9.02 -0.80
CA ASP A 131 7.21 -8.93 -2.09
C ASP A 131 7.87 -7.57 -2.32
N PHE A 132 8.02 -6.74 -1.28
CA PHE A 132 8.63 -5.41 -1.32
C PHE A 132 7.92 -4.40 -2.22
N SER A 133 6.71 -4.71 -2.68
CA SER A 133 5.84 -3.71 -3.30
C SER A 133 5.35 -2.73 -2.23
N ILE A 134 5.14 -1.49 -2.65
CA ILE A 134 4.73 -0.41 -1.75
C ILE A 134 3.41 0.16 -2.25
N ALA A 135 2.36 0.08 -1.43
CA ALA A 135 1.13 0.82 -1.65
C ALA A 135 1.13 2.08 -0.78
N THR A 136 0.70 3.20 -1.33
CA THR A 136 0.58 4.49 -0.63
C THR A 136 -0.78 5.10 -0.94
N PHE A 137 -1.48 5.57 0.08
CA PHE A 137 -2.76 6.24 -0.07
C PHE A 137 -3.06 7.15 1.11
N GLY A 138 -3.82 8.21 0.86
CA GLY A 138 -4.46 9.02 1.89
C GLY A 138 -5.81 8.43 2.31
N ILE A 139 -6.29 8.79 3.49
CA ILE A 139 -7.64 8.48 3.92
C ILE A 139 -8.42 9.76 4.20
N SER A 140 -9.61 9.85 3.61
CA SER A 140 -10.57 10.93 3.81
C SER A 140 -11.98 10.35 4.03
N GLU A 141 -12.89 11.19 4.53
CA GLU A 141 -14.30 10.85 4.62
C GLU A 141 -15.07 11.52 3.48
N ASN A 142 -15.92 10.76 2.77
CA ASN A 142 -16.75 11.32 1.71
C ASN A 142 -17.97 12.04 2.30
N ARG A 143 -18.07 13.35 2.05
CA ARG A 143 -19.18 14.23 2.46
C ARG A 143 -20.58 13.75 2.07
N ARG A 144 -20.73 12.96 1.01
CA ARG A 144 -22.05 12.59 0.46
C ARG A 144 -22.67 11.40 1.16
N ASN A 145 -21.87 10.49 1.69
CA ASN A 145 -22.33 9.19 2.20
C ASN A 145 -21.62 8.75 3.49
N GLY A 146 -20.67 9.54 4.01
CA GLY A 146 -19.86 9.20 5.18
C GLY A 146 -18.93 8.00 4.96
N SER A 147 -18.74 7.55 3.71
CA SER A 147 -17.85 6.42 3.45
C SER A 147 -16.40 6.85 3.49
N ILE A 148 -15.55 5.99 4.04
CA ILE A 148 -14.11 6.20 4.00
C ILE A 148 -13.59 5.97 2.58
N GLU A 149 -12.86 6.95 2.05
CA GLU A 149 -12.27 6.90 0.72
C GLU A 149 -10.74 6.83 0.78
N LYS A 150 -10.17 6.07 -0.16
CA LYS A 150 -8.74 5.95 -0.37
C LYS A 150 -8.33 6.97 -1.43
N GLU A 151 -7.66 8.03 -1.00
CA GLU A 151 -7.20 9.12 -1.87
C GLU A 151 -5.83 8.83 -2.43
N ASN A 152 -5.60 9.19 -3.71
CA ASN A 152 -4.30 9.06 -4.38
C ASN A 152 -3.66 7.67 -4.23
N TYR A 153 -4.47 6.61 -4.38
CA TYR A 153 -3.98 5.23 -4.27
C TYR A 153 -2.92 4.93 -5.34
N GLU A 154 -1.69 4.72 -4.88
CA GLU A 154 -0.57 4.43 -5.75
C GLU A 154 0.15 3.16 -5.29
N VAL A 155 0.45 2.29 -6.25
CA VAL A 155 1.27 1.11 -6.03
C VAL A 155 2.56 1.24 -6.81
N LYS A 156 3.68 1.13 -6.11
CA LYS A 156 5.02 1.14 -6.68
C LYS A 156 5.70 -0.20 -6.45
N SER A 157 6.20 -0.78 -7.54
CA SER A 157 7.09 -1.94 -7.49
C SER A 157 8.52 -1.49 -7.24
N THR A 158 9.24 -2.21 -6.39
CA THR A 158 10.67 -1.96 -6.19
C THR A 158 11.51 -2.95 -6.99
N ILE A 159 12.81 -2.70 -7.16
CA ILE A 159 13.74 -3.67 -7.78
C ILE A 159 13.68 -5.01 -7.04
N LYS A 160 13.50 -4.98 -5.71
CA LYS A 160 13.35 -6.19 -4.89
C LYS A 160 12.08 -6.96 -5.23
N THR A 161 10.99 -6.28 -5.59
CA THR A 161 9.76 -6.92 -6.10
C THR A 161 10.03 -7.71 -7.37
N TYR A 162 10.71 -7.13 -8.34
CA TYR A 162 11.05 -7.85 -9.57
C TYR A 162 11.96 -9.05 -9.28
N LEU A 163 12.97 -8.89 -8.42
CA LEU A 163 13.84 -10.00 -8.02
C LEU A 163 13.06 -11.12 -7.31
N TYR A 164 12.14 -10.76 -6.41
CA TYR A 164 11.28 -11.71 -5.70
C TYR A 164 10.53 -12.63 -6.67
N TYR A 165 9.93 -12.07 -7.72
CA TYR A 165 9.19 -12.85 -8.71
C TYR A 165 10.02 -13.43 -9.86
N LEU A 166 11.29 -13.04 -10.01
CA LEU A 166 12.21 -13.67 -10.97
C LEU A 166 12.85 -14.93 -10.38
N VAL A 167 13.13 -14.91 -9.08
CA VAL A 167 13.74 -16.05 -8.36
C VAL A 167 12.69 -17.12 -8.01
N ILE A 168 11.43 -16.72 -7.83
CA ILE A 168 10.28 -17.62 -7.61
C ILE A 168 9.61 -17.98 -8.94
#